data_AF-A0A0H3C609-F1
#
_entry.id   AF-A0A0H3C609-F1
#
_cell.length_a   1.000
_cell.length_b   1.000
_cell.length_c   1.000
_cell.angle_alpha   90.00
_cell.angle_beta   90.00
_cell.angle_gamma   90.00
#
_symmetry.space_group_name_H-M   'P 1'
#
loop_
_entity.id
_entity.type
_entity.pdbx_description
1 polymer ?
#
loop_
_entity_poly.entity_id
_entity_poly.type
_entity_poly.pdbx_seq_one_letter_code
_entity_poly.pdbx_strand_id
1 'polypeptide(L)' 'MAFHVRDPETDALVRELAEKTKLGITEAVKLAAVEALQARDKAREEKLAKMRAICAEVASWPRTDLKADKAFFDDMYED' A
#
# COMPACT_ATOMS: atom_id res chain seq x y z
N MET A 1 5.38 31.24 -13.23
CA MET A 1 5.59 31.04 -11.78
C MET A 1 6.67 29.97 -11.64
N ALA A 2 7.79 30.28 -10.99
CA ALA A 2 8.94 29.36 -10.93
C ALA A 2 8.70 28.28 -9.87
N PHE A 3 8.67 27.03 -10.30
CA PHE A 3 8.79 25.88 -9.41
C PHE A 3 10.20 25.96 -8.79
N HIS A 4 10.29 26.22 -7.49
CA HIS A 4 11.58 26.35 -6.80
C HIS A 4 11.76 25.17 -5.85
N VAL A 5 12.29 24.08 -6.40
CA VAL A 5 12.79 22.96 -5.61
C VAL A 5 14.27 23.21 -5.33
N ARG A 6 14.64 23.22 -4.05
CA ARG A 6 16.03 23.47 -3.61
C ARG A 6 16.94 22.25 -3.84
N ASP A 7 16.35 21.10 -4.12
CA ASP A 7 17.05 19.86 -4.42
C ASP A 7 17.30 19.73 -5.94
N PRO A 8 18.58 19.71 -6.37
CA PRO A 8 18.92 19.65 -7.80
C PRO A 8 18.44 18.37 -8.48
N GLU A 9 18.42 17.25 -7.75
CA GLU A 9 18.00 15.95 -8.26
C GLU A 9 16.50 15.96 -8.58
N THR A 10 15.68 16.48 -7.67
CA THR A 10 14.24 16.60 -7.88
C THR A 10 13.90 17.55 -9.05
N ASP A 11 14.63 18.66 -9.22
CA ASP A 11 14.41 19.55 -10.38
C ASP A 11 14.72 18.83 -11.70
N ALA A 12 15.83 18.08 -11.76
CA ALA A 12 16.19 17.29 -12.94
C ALA A 12 15.13 16.22 -13.27
N LEU A 13 14.66 15.47 -12.26
CA LEU A 13 13.61 14.45 -12.43
C LEU A 13 12.29 15.05 -12.93
N VAL A 14 11.89 16.20 -12.38
CA VAL A 14 10.65 16.87 -12.79
C VAL A 14 10.76 17.41 -14.22
N ARG A 15 11.93 17.93 -14.61
CA ARG A 15 12.18 18.36 -16.00
C ARG A 15 12.15 17.20 -16.97
N GLU A 16 12.84 16.10 -16.64
CA GLU A 16 12.83 14.89 -17.47
C GLU A 16 11.42 14.35 -17.65
N LEU A 17 10.61 14.33 -16.57
CA LEU A 17 9.21 13.92 -16.64
C LEU A 17 8.39 14.85 -17.54
N ALA A 18 8.57 16.17 -17.40
CA ALA A 18 7.89 17.15 -18.23
C ALA A 18 8.25 17.00 -19.72
N GLU A 19 9.52 16.75 -20.04
CA GLU A 19 9.97 16.49 -21.42
C GLU A 19 9.37 15.20 -21.99
N LYS A 20 9.38 14.11 -21.23
CA LYS A 20 8.82 12.82 -21.67
C LYS A 20 7.32 12.87 -21.87
N THR A 21 6.61 13.56 -20.99
CA THR A 21 5.14 13.70 -21.03
C THR A 21 4.69 14.83 -21.96
N LYS A 22 5.61 15.69 -22.41
CA LYS A 22 5.35 16.91 -23.18
C LYS A 22 4.37 17.86 -22.48
N LEU A 23 4.44 17.92 -21.16
CA LEU A 23 3.60 18.75 -20.31
C LEU A 23 4.41 19.89 -19.70
N GLY A 24 3.72 20.92 -19.21
CA GLY A 24 4.37 21.91 -18.34
C GLY A 24 4.88 21.26 -17.05
N ILE A 25 5.94 21.81 -16.45
CA ILE A 25 6.52 21.33 -15.18
C ILE A 25 5.44 21.09 -14.10
N THR A 26 4.53 22.05 -13.93
CA THR A 26 3.46 21.94 -12.93
C THR A 26 2.48 20.80 -13.24
N GLU A 27 2.17 20.58 -14.51
CA GLU A 27 1.26 19.52 -14.94
C GLU A 27 1.92 18.14 -14.81
N ALA A 28 3.21 18.05 -15.15
CA ALA A 28 4.01 16.84 -14.96
C ALA A 28 4.09 16.44 -13.47
N VAL A 29 4.32 17.40 -12.57
CA VAL A 29 4.30 17.15 -11.11
C VAL A 29 2.92 16.68 -10.66
N LYS A 30 1.84 17.34 -11.13
CA LYS A 30 0.48 16.94 -10.80
C LYS A 30 0.20 15.51 -11.27
N LEU A 31 0.61 15.15 -12.48
CA LEU A 31 0.45 13.82 -13.05
C LEU A 31 1.17 12.78 -12.19
N ALA A 32 2.46 12.97 -11.91
CA ALA A 32 3.23 12.05 -11.06
C ALA A 32 2.63 11.89 -9.65
N ALA A 33 2.15 12.98 -9.05
CA ALA A 33 1.51 12.92 -7.74
C ALA A 33 0.21 12.09 -7.78
N VAL A 34 -0.61 12.27 -8.82
CA VAL A 34 -1.85 11.50 -9.00
C VAL A 34 -1.54 10.02 -9.19
N GLU A 35 -0.60 9.69 -10.06
CA GLU A 35 -0.21 8.29 -10.33
C GLU A 35 0.35 7.61 -9.08
N ALA A 36 1.20 8.31 -8.32
CA ALA A 36 1.77 7.78 -7.08
C ALA A 36 0.70 7.52 -6.00
N LEU A 37 -0.30 8.40 -5.88
CA LEU A 37 -1.43 8.21 -4.96
C LEU A 37 -2.29 7.02 -5.39
N GLN A 38 -2.65 6.95 -6.68
CA GLN A 38 -3.44 5.84 -7.22
C GLN A 38 -2.74 4.49 -7.05
N ALA A 39 -1.42 4.42 -7.27
CA ALA A 39 -0.64 3.21 -7.06
C ALA A 39 -0.67 2.75 -5.60
N ARG A 40 -0.56 3.70 -4.64
CA ARG A 40 -0.64 3.41 -3.20
C ARG A 40 -2.03 2.93 -2.79
N ASP A 41 -3.08 3.57 -3.30
CA ASP A 41 -4.47 3.20 -3.02
C ASP A 41 -4.79 1.81 -3.56
N LYS A 42 -4.37 1.51 -4.80
CA LYS A 42 -4.53 0.18 -5.40
C LYS A 42 -3.81 -0.90 -4.59
N ALA A 43 -2.56 -0.67 -4.22
CA ALA A 43 -1.79 -1.62 -3.41
C ALA A 43 -2.44 -1.86 -2.03
N ARG A 44 -2.99 -0.80 -1.42
CA ARG A 44 -3.74 -0.89 -0.16
C ARG A 44 -5.01 -1.71 -0.33
N GLU A 45 -5.79 -1.47 -1.38
CA GLU A 45 -7.04 -2.19 -1.65
C GLU A 45 -6.78 -3.67 -1.92
N GLU A 46 -5.75 -4.01 -2.69
CA GLU A 46 -5.33 -5.40 -2.93
C GLU A 46 -4.94 -6.11 -1.62
N LYS A 47 -4.20 -5.43 -0.74
CA LYS A 47 -3.85 -5.97 0.58
C LYS A 47 -5.11 -6.21 1.44
N LEU A 48 -6.04 -5.27 1.44
CA LEU A 48 -7.30 -5.39 2.17
C LEU A 48 -8.21 -6.48 1.59
N ALA A 49 -8.20 -6.67 0.27
CA ALA A 49 -8.94 -7.75 -0.39
C ALA A 49 -8.39 -9.12 0.03
N LYS A 50 -7.06 -9.29 0.06
CA LYS A 50 -6.41 -10.52 0.55
C LYS A 50 -6.74 -10.79 2.02
N MET A 51 -6.66 -9.77 2.87
CA MET A 51 -7.04 -9.89 4.28
C MET A 51 -8.51 -10.32 4.42
N ARG A 52 -9.43 -9.67 3.70
CA ARG A 52 -10.86 -10.01 3.74
C ARG A 52 -11.13 -11.44 3.29
N ALA A 53 -10.43 -11.93 2.26
CA ALA A 53 -10.54 -13.31 1.81
C ALA A 53 -10.17 -14.30 2.92
N ILE A 54 -9.03 -14.08 3.59
CA ILE A 54 -8.59 -14.92 4.71
C ILE A 54 -9.60 -14.86 5.87
N CYS A 55 -10.04 -13.65 6.25
CA CYS A 55 -11.04 -13.50 7.31
C CYS A 55 -12.36 -14.19 6.98
N ALA A 56 -12.81 -14.13 5.72
CA ALA A 56 -14.02 -14.79 5.27
C ALA A 56 -13.88 -16.31 5.30
N GLU A 57 -12.73 -16.84 4.91
CA GLU A 57 -12.42 -18.27 5.00
C GLU A 57 -12.47 -18.75 6.45
N VAL A 58 -11.76 -18.08 7.36
CA VAL A 58 -11.77 -18.44 8.79
C VAL A 58 -13.16 -18.30 9.40
N ALA A 59 -13.92 -17.25 9.04
CA ALA A 59 -15.28 -17.05 9.53
C ALA A 59 -16.27 -18.11 9.01
N SER A 60 -15.96 -18.79 7.90
CA SER A 60 -16.78 -19.88 7.35
C SER A 60 -16.64 -21.18 8.14
N TRP A 61 -15.61 -21.32 8.97
CA TRP A 61 -15.39 -22.55 9.71
C TRP A 61 -16.44 -22.72 10.82
N PRO A 62 -16.95 -23.96 11.02
CA PRO A 62 -17.89 -24.22 12.09
C PRO A 62 -17.23 -23.95 13.45
N ARG A 63 -17.99 -23.33 14.36
CA ARG A 63 -17.54 -23.15 15.74
C ARG A 63 -17.41 -24.54 16.37
N THR A 64 -16.23 -24.82 16.92
CA THR A 64 -15.94 -26.13 17.52
C THR A 64 -16.45 -26.25 18.96
N ASP A 65 -16.89 -25.15 19.58
CA ASP A 65 -17.29 -25.03 20.99
C ASP A 65 -16.27 -25.53 22.02
N LEU A 66 -15.06 -25.89 21.57
CA LEU A 66 -13.92 -26.24 22.39
C LEU A 66 -13.34 -24.95 23.00
N LYS A 67 -13.14 -24.96 24.32
CA LYS A 67 -12.36 -23.91 24.99
C LYS A 67 -10.89 -24.28 24.85
N ALA A 68 -10.12 -23.44 24.19
CA ALA A 68 -8.66 -23.47 24.32
C ALA A 68 -8.33 -23.06 25.76
N ASP A 69 -8.15 -24.06 26.62
CA ASP A 69 -7.80 -23.86 28.01
C ASP A 69 -6.29 -23.77 28.19
N LYS A 70 -5.85 -23.51 29.42
CA LYS A 70 -4.43 -23.33 29.74
C LYS A 70 -3.59 -24.57 29.38
N ALA A 71 -4.17 -25.78 29.50
CA ALA A 71 -3.47 -27.02 29.19
C ALA A 71 -3.17 -27.16 27.69
N PHE A 72 -4.07 -26.69 26.81
CA PHE A 72 -3.80 -26.63 25.37
C PHE A 72 -2.61 -25.73 25.01
N PHE A 73 -2.48 -24.58 25.68
CA PHE A 73 -1.35 -23.69 25.43
C PHE A 73 -0.05 -24.19 26.07
N ASP A 74 -0.11 -24.76 27.27
CA ASP A 74 1.09 -25.29 27.94
C ASP A 74 1.74 -26.42 27.11
N ASP A 75 0.96 -27.30 26.45
CA ASP A 75 1.43 -28.35 25.52
C ASP A 75 2.10 -27.80 24.24
N MET A 76 1.71 -26.61 23.77
CA MET A 76 2.32 -25.98 22.58
C MET A 76 3.69 -25.33 22.83
N TYR A 77 4.06 -25.09 24.09
CA TYR A 77 5.27 -24.35 24.48
C TYR A 77 6.28 -25.18 25.29
N GLU A 78 6.03 -26.48 25.53
CA GLU A 78 6.91 -27.38 26.28
C GLU A 78 8.04 -28.05 25.46
N ASP A 79 8.44 -27.48 24.31
CA ASP A 79 9.62 -27.93 23.53
C ASP A 79 10.72 -26.85 23.45
#